data_AF-A0A7S2GIM9-F1
#
_entry.id   AF-A0A7S2GIM9-F1
#
_cell.length_a   1.000
_cell.length_b   1.000
_cell.length_c   1.000
_cell.angle_alpha   90.00
_cell.angle_beta   90.00
_cell.angle_gamma   90.00
#
_symmetry.space_group_name_H-M   'P 1'
#
loop_
_entity.id
_entity.type
_entity.pdbx_description
1 polymer ?
#
loop_
_entity_poly.entity_id
_entity_poly.type
_entity_poly.pdbx_seq_one_letter_code
_entity_poly.pdbx_strand_id
1 'polypeptide(L)'
;TRCDFLGRLCALVPEGGVEEWLGGSDDGGPLTNQVKMLLMLSLTRQLEGAELSDEARAHKIDWISELWFCFDVDEPSVRQTAGQVLAQLNEALESIQLGGCSHGTAAQLRKLKKSVNQTFKLLRDQQ
;
A
#
# COMPACT_ATOMS: atom_id res chain seq x y z
N THR A 1 17.17 0.14 19.25
CA THR A 1 16.72 -0.64 18.08
C THR A 1 15.32 -0.21 17.73
N ARG A 2 15.13 0.42 16.57
CA ARG A 2 13.80 0.83 16.09
C ARG A 2 13.10 -0.44 15.58
N CYS A 3 12.01 -0.85 16.22
CA CYS A 3 11.28 -2.06 15.85
C CYS A 3 10.47 -1.81 14.57
N ASP A 4 10.67 -2.61 13.51
CA ASP A 4 9.76 -2.62 12.37
C ASP A 4 8.48 -3.39 12.72
N PHE A 5 7.61 -2.71 13.46
CA PHE A 5 6.37 -3.31 13.96
C PHE A 5 5.45 -3.75 12.83
N LEU A 6 5.26 -2.92 11.79
CA LEU A 6 4.42 -3.26 10.65
C LEU A 6 5.00 -4.41 9.83
N GLY A 7 6.31 -4.43 9.58
CA GLY A 7 6.95 -5.56 8.90
C GLY A 7 6.78 -6.86 9.67
N ARG A 8 6.85 -6.81 11.01
CA ARG A 8 6.58 -7.99 11.85
C ARG A 8 5.13 -8.44 11.79
N LEU A 9 4.16 -7.53 11.75
CA LEU A 9 2.75 -7.87 11.58
C LEU A 9 2.49 -8.50 10.21
N CYS A 10 3.07 -7.92 9.15
CA CYS A 10 3.00 -8.46 7.79
C CYS A 10 3.54 -9.89 7.71
N ALA A 11 4.63 -10.17 8.43
CA ALA A 11 5.23 -11.51 8.48
C ALA A 11 4.39 -12.56 9.25
N LEU A 12 3.31 -12.17 9.93
CA LEU A 12 2.39 -13.12 10.57
C LEU A 12 1.34 -13.69 9.61
N VAL A 13 1.25 -13.17 8.38
CA VAL A 13 0.32 -13.70 7.38
C VAL A 13 0.76 -15.10 6.96
N PRO A 14 -0.18 -16.08 6.88
CA PRO A 14 0.13 -17.45 6.52
C PRO A 14 0.81 -17.61 5.15
N GLU A 15 1.46 -18.76 4.94
CA GLU A 15 2.27 -19.06 3.76
C GLU A 15 1.53 -19.00 2.41
N GLY A 16 0.19 -18.98 2.39
CA GLY A 16 -0.63 -18.74 1.20
C GLY A 16 -0.45 -17.35 0.58
N GLY A 17 0.24 -16.44 1.28
CA GLY A 17 0.57 -15.11 0.78
C GLY A 17 -0.50 -14.08 1.10
N VAL A 18 -0.11 -12.80 0.96
CA VAL A 18 -0.98 -11.66 1.25
C VAL A 18 -2.18 -11.58 0.31
N GLU A 19 -2.05 -12.01 -0.95
CA GLU A 19 -3.15 -12.08 -1.93
C GLU A 19 -4.26 -13.03 -1.44
N GLU A 20 -3.93 -14.28 -1.13
CA GLU A 20 -4.89 -15.28 -0.64
C GLU A 20 -5.49 -14.86 0.71
N TRP A 21 -4.68 -14.27 1.59
CA TRP A 21 -5.14 -13.81 2.89
C TRP A 21 -6.11 -12.63 2.78
N LEU A 22 -5.84 -11.66 1.91
CA LEU A 22 -6.74 -10.51 1.67
C LEU A 22 -7.99 -10.91 0.86
N GLY A 23 -7.86 -11.88 -0.04
CA GLY A 23 -8.91 -12.35 -0.95
C GLY A 23 -9.74 -13.54 -0.44
N GLY A 24 -9.44 -14.06 0.76
CA GLY A 24 -10.05 -15.27 1.33
C GLY A 24 -11.58 -15.29 1.28
N SER A 25 -12.10 -16.43 0.83
CA SER A 25 -13.45 -16.73 0.36
C SER A 25 -14.62 -16.21 1.21
N ASP A 26 -15.55 -15.56 0.51
CA ASP A 26 -16.98 -15.35 0.79
C ASP A 26 -17.45 -14.22 1.74
N ASP A 27 -16.61 -13.50 2.49
CA ASP A 27 -17.13 -12.46 3.41
C ASP A 27 -16.19 -11.26 3.71
N GLY A 28 -15.53 -10.72 2.67
CA GLY A 28 -14.92 -9.39 2.78
C GLY A 28 -13.50 -9.33 3.37
N GLY A 29 -12.79 -10.46 3.43
CA GLY A 29 -11.40 -10.53 3.85
C GLY A 29 -11.16 -10.13 5.32
N PRO A 30 -9.94 -10.32 5.84
CA PRO A 30 -9.62 -10.09 7.25
C PRO A 30 -9.52 -8.60 7.62
N LEU A 31 -9.49 -7.69 6.64
CA LEU A 31 -9.29 -6.26 6.83
C LEU A 31 -10.43 -5.45 6.19
N THR A 32 -10.99 -4.50 6.94
CA THR A 32 -11.88 -3.48 6.37
C THR A 32 -11.11 -2.56 5.43
N ASN A 33 -11.77 -1.92 4.44
CA ASN A 33 -11.06 -0.99 3.55
C ASN A 33 -10.47 0.21 4.29
N GLN A 34 -11.07 0.63 5.40
CA GLN A 34 -10.47 1.66 6.26
C GLN A 34 -9.11 1.22 6.80
N VAL A 35 -8.99 -0.03 7.26
CA VAL A 35 -7.72 -0.57 7.76
C VAL A 35 -6.72 -0.75 6.61
N LYS A 36 -7.16 -1.26 5.44
CA LYS A 36 -6.29 -1.37 4.25
C LYS A 36 -5.70 -0.01 3.87
N MET A 37 -6.54 1.03 3.84
CA MET A 37 -6.15 2.40 3.50
C MET A 37 -5.12 2.98 4.47
N LEU A 38 -5.33 2.83 5.78
CA LEU A 38 -4.38 3.29 6.80
C LEU A 38 -3.08 2.49 6.78
N LEU A 39 -3.15 1.19 6.51
CA LEU A 39 -1.98 0.32 6.42
C LEU A 39 -1.12 0.68 5.19
N MET A 40 -1.74 0.92 4.03
CA MET A 40 -1.04 1.42 2.83
C MET A 40 -0.28 2.71 3.11
N LEU A 41 -0.92 3.69 3.75
CA LEU A 41 -0.28 4.96 4.08
C LEU A 41 0.88 4.77 5.06
N SER A 42 0.69 3.91 6.07
CA SER A 42 1.70 3.66 7.10
C SER A 42 2.93 2.94 6.53
N LEU A 43 2.72 1.95 5.65
CA LEU A 43 3.80 1.25 4.94
C LEU A 43 4.54 2.19 3.98
N THR A 44 3.81 3.04 3.26
CA THR A 44 4.40 4.06 2.37
C THR A 44 5.31 5.00 3.16
N ARG A 45 4.86 5.52 4.31
CA ARG A 45 5.69 6.37 5.17
C ARG A 45 6.94 5.67 5.71
N GLN A 46 6.87 4.36 5.96
CA GLN A 46 8.06 3.60 6.32
C GLN A 46 9.07 3.50 5.16
N LEU A 47 8.61 3.48 3.91
CA LEU A 47 9.49 3.51 2.73
C LEU A 47 10.18 4.87 2.53
N GLU A 48 9.54 5.97 2.93
CA GLU A 48 10.13 7.31 2.84
C GLU A 48 11.30 7.52 3.83
N GLY A 49 11.14 7.03 5.07
CA GLY A 49 11.97 7.43 6.20
C GLY A 49 12.98 6.40 6.71
N ALA A 50 13.14 5.24 6.06
CA ALA A 50 13.96 4.15 6.59
C ALA A 50 15.06 3.68 5.64
N GLU A 51 16.26 3.50 6.19
CA GLU A 51 17.34 2.72 5.58
C GLU A 51 16.95 1.23 5.59
N LEU A 52 16.08 0.85 4.65
CA LEU A 52 15.63 -0.52 4.46
C LEU A 52 16.54 -1.25 3.46
N SER A 53 16.78 -2.53 3.71
CA SER A 53 17.32 -3.44 2.70
C SER A 53 16.38 -3.53 1.49
N ASP A 54 16.92 -3.88 0.32
CA ASP A 54 16.11 -4.01 -0.90
C ASP A 54 14.98 -5.04 -0.73
N GLU A 55 15.25 -6.15 -0.03
CA GLU A 55 14.23 -7.17 0.31
C GLU A 55 13.11 -6.60 1.18
N ALA A 56 13.44 -5.84 2.24
CA ALA A 56 12.43 -5.24 3.10
C ALA A 56 11.60 -4.18 2.35
N ARG A 57 12.21 -3.47 1.40
CA ARG A 57 11.48 -2.54 0.51
C ARG A 57 10.54 -3.29 -0.43
N ALA A 58 11.04 -4.31 -1.11
CA ALA A 58 10.25 -5.14 -2.02
C ALA A 58 9.05 -5.75 -1.30
N HIS A 59 9.27 -6.34 -0.12
CA HIS A 59 8.18 -6.91 0.68
C HIS A 59 7.11 -5.87 1.05
N LYS A 60 7.50 -4.66 1.47
CA LYS A 60 6.55 -3.59 1.78
C LYS A 60 5.81 -3.09 0.53
N ILE A 61 6.48 -3.01 -0.61
CA ILE A 61 5.87 -2.60 -1.89
C ILE A 61 4.84 -3.64 -2.36
N ASP A 62 5.15 -4.93 -2.24
CA ASP A 62 4.20 -6.01 -2.53
C ASP A 62 2.97 -5.87 -1.62
N TRP A 63 3.17 -5.70 -0.31
CA TRP A 63 2.07 -5.47 0.62
C TRP A 63 1.19 -4.27 0.25
N ILE A 64 1.78 -3.13 -0.10
CA ILE A 64 0.99 -1.96 -0.52
C ILE A 64 0.24 -2.28 -1.83
N SER A 65 0.86 -3.01 -2.75
CA SER A 65 0.25 -3.38 -4.03
C SER A 65 -0.96 -4.29 -3.85
N GLU A 66 -0.88 -5.29 -2.98
CA GLU A 66 -1.99 -6.21 -2.69
C GLU A 66 -3.12 -5.51 -1.93
N LEU A 67 -2.78 -4.67 -0.94
CA LEU A 67 -3.77 -3.84 -0.26
C LEU A 67 -4.48 -2.89 -1.22
N TRP A 68 -3.74 -2.31 -2.17
CA TRP A 68 -4.27 -1.44 -3.20
C TRP A 68 -5.20 -2.18 -4.15
N PHE A 69 -4.82 -3.39 -4.55
CA PHE A 69 -5.64 -4.24 -5.41
C PHE A 69 -6.95 -4.63 -4.74
N CYS A 70 -6.93 -4.94 -3.45
CA CYS A 70 -8.11 -5.30 -2.67
C CYS A 70 -8.88 -4.11 -2.08
N PHE A 71 -8.48 -2.87 -2.40
CA PHE A 71 -9.12 -1.66 -1.89
C PHE A 71 -10.23 -1.19 -2.82
N ASP A 72 -11.45 -1.12 -2.28
CA ASP A 72 -12.59 -0.52 -2.98
C ASP A 72 -12.76 0.94 -2.54
N VAL A 73 -12.50 1.86 -3.48
CA VAL A 73 -12.59 3.30 -3.26
C VAL A 73 -14.03 3.80 -3.16
N ASP A 74 -14.97 3.06 -3.74
CA ASP A 74 -16.38 3.42 -3.77
C ASP A 74 -17.14 2.90 -2.55
N GLU A 75 -16.49 2.08 -1.70
CA GLU A 75 -17.12 1.54 -0.50
C GLU A 75 -17.61 2.68 0.43
N PRO A 76 -18.88 2.65 0.88
CA PRO A 76 -19.45 3.71 1.73
C PRO A 76 -18.63 4.05 2.98
N SER A 77 -17.94 3.07 3.56
CA SER A 77 -17.15 3.23 4.80
C SER A 77 -15.96 4.19 4.63
N VAL A 78 -15.38 4.27 3.43
CA VAL A 78 -14.19 5.07 3.14
C VAL A 78 -14.46 6.23 2.20
N ARG A 79 -15.57 6.22 1.45
CA ARG A 79 -15.90 7.22 0.40
C ARG A 79 -15.69 8.68 0.81
N GLN A 80 -16.06 9.05 2.04
CA GLN A 80 -15.91 10.43 2.55
C GLN A 80 -14.44 10.83 2.79
N THR A 81 -13.60 9.87 3.13
CA THR A 81 -12.18 10.08 3.49
C THR A 81 -11.20 9.65 2.39
N ALA A 82 -11.67 8.87 1.40
CA ALA A 82 -10.84 8.25 0.39
C ALA A 82 -10.05 9.28 -0.41
N GLY A 83 -10.67 10.38 -0.85
CA GLY A 83 -9.97 11.43 -1.60
C GLY A 83 -8.79 12.05 -0.84
N GLN A 84 -8.98 12.37 0.45
CA GLN A 84 -7.92 12.93 1.28
C GLN A 84 -6.78 11.92 1.51
N VAL A 85 -7.11 10.67 1.79
CA VAL A 85 -6.09 9.66 2.08
C VAL A 85 -5.36 9.24 0.80
N LEU A 86 -6.04 9.19 -0.35
CA LEU A 86 -5.40 8.96 -1.64
C LEU A 86 -4.47 10.11 -2.04
N ALA A 87 -4.82 11.36 -1.70
CA ALA A 87 -3.92 12.48 -1.87
C ALA A 87 -2.63 12.29 -1.05
N GLN A 88 -2.76 11.92 0.24
CA GLN A 88 -1.63 11.64 1.12
C GLN A 88 -0.81 10.44 0.65
N LEU A 89 -1.46 9.37 0.20
CA LEU A 89 -0.80 8.17 -0.30
C LEU A 89 -0.03 8.49 -1.58
N ASN A 90 -0.64 9.23 -2.51
CA ASN A 90 0.01 9.65 -3.75
C ASN A 90 1.22 10.56 -3.48
N GLU A 91 1.08 11.56 -2.59
CA GLU A 91 2.18 12.43 -2.17
C GLU A 91 3.33 11.60 -1.57
N ALA A 92 2.99 10.69 -0.65
CA ALA A 92 3.99 9.90 0.04
C ALA A 92 4.71 8.92 -0.92
N LEU A 93 3.96 8.30 -1.83
CA LEU A 93 4.53 7.45 -2.86
C LEU A 93 5.48 8.22 -3.78
N GLU A 94 5.12 9.45 -4.20
CA GLU A 94 5.98 10.28 -5.04
C GLU A 94 7.29 10.67 -4.35
N SER A 95 7.26 10.90 -3.04
CA SER A 95 8.45 11.30 -2.26
C SER A 95 9.51 10.19 -2.13
N ILE A 96 9.12 8.91 -2.26
CA ILE A 96 10.05 7.77 -2.12
C ILE A 96 11.16 7.82 -3.16
N GLN A 97 12.40 7.89 -2.66
CA GLN A 97 13.62 7.79 -3.44
C GLN A 97 14.07 6.32 -3.58
N LEU A 98 14.28 5.89 -4.82
CA LEU A 98 14.67 4.51 -5.18
C LEU A 98 16.19 4.26 -5.13
N GLY A 99 16.96 5.14 -4.49
CA GLY A 99 18.41 4.97 -4.38
C GLY A 99 18.77 3.65 -3.72
N GLY A 100 19.59 2.83 -4.40
CA GLY A 100 20.06 1.54 -3.89
C GLY A 100 19.09 0.37 -4.04
N CYS A 101 17.93 0.55 -4.67
CA CYS A 101 16.99 -0.55 -4.94
C CYS A 101 17.37 -1.34 -6.20
N SER A 102 16.99 -2.62 -6.26
CA SER A 102 17.10 -3.39 -7.50
C SER A 102 16.13 -2.87 -8.58
N HIS A 103 16.42 -3.21 -9.84
CA HIS A 103 15.56 -2.82 -10.97
C HIS A 103 14.13 -3.37 -10.83
N GLY A 104 13.96 -4.55 -10.22
CA GLY A 104 12.66 -5.16 -9.94
C GLY A 104 11.84 -4.33 -8.98
N THR A 105 12.38 -4.05 -7.79
CA THR A 105 11.75 -3.20 -6.76
C THR A 105 11.40 -1.81 -7.31
N ALA A 106 12.32 -1.20 -8.07
CA ALA A 106 12.10 0.08 -8.72
C ALA A 106 10.99 0.06 -9.78
N ALA A 107 10.82 -1.05 -10.50
CA ALA A 107 9.75 -1.22 -11.48
C ALA A 107 8.39 -1.44 -10.79
N GLN A 108 8.33 -2.22 -9.71
CA GLN A 108 7.12 -2.42 -8.92
C GLN A 108 6.62 -1.09 -8.34
N LEU A 109 7.49 -0.31 -7.69
CA LEU A 109 7.09 0.98 -7.14
C LEU A 109 6.58 1.93 -8.24
N ARG A 110 7.24 1.98 -9.40
CA ARG A 110 6.77 2.83 -10.53
C ARG A 110 5.37 2.45 -11.01
N LYS A 111 5.05 1.15 -11.08
CA LYS A 111 3.70 0.68 -11.45
C LYS A 111 2.68 1.11 -10.41
N LEU A 112 3.00 0.91 -9.13
CA LEU A 112 2.14 1.32 -8.01
C LEU A 112 1.88 2.84 -8.01
N LYS A 113 2.94 3.66 -8.09
CA LYS A 113 2.84 5.13 -8.23
C LYS A 113 1.88 5.52 -9.35
N LYS A 114 2.07 4.93 -10.54
CA LYS A 114 1.23 5.22 -11.70
C LYS A 114 -0.23 4.86 -11.47
N SER A 115 -0.52 3.69 -10.91
CA SER A 115 -1.89 3.24 -10.66
C SER A 115 -2.60 4.14 -9.65
N VAL A 116 -1.96 4.43 -8.51
CA VAL A 116 -2.52 5.32 -7.48
C VAL A 116 -2.73 6.73 -8.05
N ASN A 117 -1.78 7.26 -8.82
CA ASN A 117 -1.90 8.57 -9.43
C ASN A 117 -3.06 8.67 -10.44
N GLN A 118 -3.29 7.62 -11.21
CA GLN A 118 -4.41 7.55 -12.16
C GLN A 118 -5.75 7.57 -11.42
N THR A 119 -5.91 6.72 -10.40
CA THR A 119 -7.13 6.69 -9.59
C THR A 119 -7.36 8.01 -8.86
N PHE A 120 -6.31 8.61 -8.28
CA PHE A 120 -6.40 9.91 -7.63
C PHE A 120 -6.88 11.02 -8.58
N LYS A 121 -6.35 11.06 -9.82
CA LYS A 121 -6.80 12.03 -10.84
C LYS A 121 -8.26 11.82 -11.22
N LEU A 122 -8.67 10.57 -11.43
CA LEU A 122 -10.06 10.25 -11.78
C LEU A 122 -11.04 10.72 -10.70
N LEU A 123 -10.73 10.49 -9.42
CA LEU A 123 -11.58 10.93 -8.32
C LEU A 123 -11.64 12.45 -8.19
N ARG A 124 -10.51 13.13 -8.39
CA ARG A 124 -10.45 14.59 -8.33
C ARG A 124 -11.25 15.22 -9.47
N ASP A 125 -11.21 14.63 -10.65
CA ASP A 125 -11.91 15.15 -11.83
C ASP A 125 -13.44 14.85 -11.78
N GLN A 126 -13.90 14.04 -10.83
CA GLN A 126 -15.32 13.73 -10.54
C GLN A 126 -15.93 14.59 -9.42
N GLN A 127 -15.15 15.41 -8.74
CA GLN A 127 -15.56 16.32 -7.65
C GLN A 127 -15.75 17.75 -8.16
#